data_AF-A0A2V4H3B2-F1
#
_entry.id   AF-A0A2V4H3B2-F1
#
_cell.length_a   1.000
_cell.length_b   1.000
_cell.length_c   1.000
_cell.angle_alpha   90.00
_cell.angle_beta   90.00
_cell.angle_gamma   90.00
#
_symmetry.space_group_name_H-M   'P 1'
#
loop_
_entity.id
_entity.type
_entity.pdbx_description
1 polymer ?
#
loop_
_entity_poly.entity_id
_entity_poly.type
_entity_poly.pdbx_seq_one_letter_code
_entity_poly.pdbx_strand_id
1 'polypeptide(L)'
;MFAGISGISTASAQAPSPEVVSVSWYAPNSTEIVAPGMDYIPLVISFVSPLALLDASAYVNLTKFNDGILGYVNTHGYPSGPMVYNFTEIPAGKQITIMQLVNISPSATVGGYREDLYIQGINNTVEDYFNVSFTAYILGTTQIQVAATYFGTESKPIAPSPGMQNIPMTLVFENVGNVLDQNVSVRYDPSYPLYGSPQYYNISAIPPDETVPITFSVSISDAASNGFYSQNVTVNVYGRTYAVSFRSGILGYNNITLVNTELNPPVIYTDQKFIVFKPFIEVSGNSVLRYLNVSIYSSDFSDLTNEYHLSYITPGIYNFTFLLNSLSYYGPQIVYVNVNGNAYPVDVYVHHLISASVSFHQSTLQAGVDKSVIYFNLTNDGNLTMYDIRAYLDLPGIITIHIPSSNPLGALTADNITIPSLSPGQSYQLIFLVDTSSAASPGAYPIELFLGWHYNNTPYEFTKTYNANLTVSPTVEQKISQAFTFDPLNIAVLAVIVAVIVGLSVYATSHRKRAKKR
;
A
#
# COMPACT_ATOMS: atom_id res chain seq x y z
N MET A 1 -80.74 36.72 -73.82
CA MET A 1 -79.47 37.41 -74.16
C MET A 1 -79.16 38.38 -73.03
N PHE A 2 -78.25 38.00 -72.14
CA PHE A 2 -77.76 38.85 -71.06
C PHE A 2 -76.52 39.59 -71.57
N ALA A 3 -76.56 40.92 -71.60
CA ALA A 3 -75.39 41.76 -71.82
C ALA A 3 -74.77 42.06 -70.45
N GLY A 4 -73.63 41.43 -70.16
CA GLY A 4 -72.85 41.63 -68.95
C GLY A 4 -72.01 42.89 -69.05
N ILE A 5 -72.17 43.77 -68.05
CA ILE A 5 -71.33 44.94 -67.81
C ILE A 5 -70.05 44.44 -67.14
N SER A 6 -68.91 44.53 -67.83
CA SER A 6 -67.59 44.28 -67.27
C SER A 6 -67.14 45.51 -66.47
N GLY A 7 -67.29 45.44 -65.15
CA GLY A 7 -66.68 46.38 -64.21
C GLY A 7 -65.16 46.21 -64.22
N ILE A 8 -64.44 47.27 -64.58
CA ILE A 8 -62.99 47.38 -64.40
C ILE A 8 -62.76 47.58 -62.90
N SER A 9 -62.23 46.56 -62.21
CA SER A 9 -61.68 46.73 -60.87
C SER A 9 -60.34 47.44 -60.99
N THR A 10 -60.29 48.71 -60.61
CA THR A 10 -59.02 49.41 -60.36
C THR A 10 -58.36 48.74 -59.15
N ALA A 11 -57.34 47.92 -59.39
CA ALA A 11 -56.42 47.53 -58.33
C ALA A 11 -55.74 48.82 -57.82
N SER A 12 -55.97 49.16 -56.56
CA SER A 12 -55.23 50.23 -55.89
C SER A 12 -53.76 49.81 -55.85
N ALA A 13 -52.91 50.50 -56.60
CA ALA A 13 -51.47 50.36 -56.46
C ALA A 13 -51.11 50.66 -55.00
N GLN A 14 -50.49 49.69 -54.32
CA GLN A 14 -49.99 49.86 -52.97
C GLN A 14 -48.98 51.02 -52.98
N ALA A 15 -49.14 51.96 -52.04
CA ALA A 15 -48.26 53.12 -51.95
C ALA A 15 -46.80 52.65 -51.80
N PRO A 16 -45.83 53.32 -52.47
CA PRO A 16 -44.43 52.96 -52.37
C PRO A 16 -43.98 53.06 -50.91
N SER A 17 -43.55 51.94 -50.33
CA SER A 17 -43.10 51.84 -48.93
C SER A 17 -41.67 51.33 -48.86
N PRO A 18 -40.89 51.69 -47.81
CA PRO A 18 -39.57 51.11 -47.61
C PRO A 18 -39.62 49.59 -47.45
N GLU A 19 -38.53 48.93 -47.84
CA GLU A 19 -38.39 47.48 -47.76
C GLU A 19 -37.07 47.11 -47.07
N VAL A 20 -37.11 46.09 -46.21
CA VAL A 20 -35.89 45.51 -45.63
C VAL A 20 -35.27 44.56 -46.65
N VAL A 21 -34.02 44.84 -47.04
CA VAL A 21 -33.26 44.07 -48.02
C VAL A 21 -32.39 42.99 -47.39
N SER A 22 -31.89 43.21 -46.16
CA SER A 22 -31.15 42.18 -45.44
C SER A 22 -31.21 42.36 -43.93
N VAL A 23 -31.12 41.22 -43.23
CA VAL A 23 -31.02 41.12 -41.78
C VAL A 23 -29.89 40.15 -41.46
N SER A 24 -28.92 40.57 -40.66
CA SER A 24 -27.78 39.73 -40.27
C SER A 24 -27.36 40.01 -38.83
N TRP A 25 -26.71 39.04 -38.20
CA TRP A 25 -26.15 39.18 -36.85
C TRP A 25 -24.70 39.64 -36.92
N TYR A 26 -24.21 40.32 -35.88
CA TYR A 26 -22.82 40.80 -35.69
C TYR A 26 -22.33 41.87 -36.68
N ALA A 27 -22.49 41.66 -37.98
CA ALA A 27 -22.02 42.56 -39.04
C ALA A 27 -22.89 42.45 -40.30
N PRO A 28 -22.85 43.44 -41.22
CA PRO A 28 -23.50 43.35 -42.53
C PRO A 28 -23.04 42.10 -43.30
N ASN A 29 -23.99 41.31 -43.80
CA ASN A 29 -23.76 40.08 -44.56
C ASN A 29 -23.05 38.95 -43.79
N SER A 30 -23.01 39.01 -42.45
CA SER A 30 -22.47 37.92 -41.63
C SER A 30 -23.28 36.63 -41.81
N THR A 31 -22.57 35.50 -41.84
CA THR A 31 -23.16 34.15 -41.81
C THR A 31 -23.16 33.55 -40.40
N GLU A 32 -22.67 34.30 -39.40
CA GLU A 32 -22.68 33.84 -38.02
C GLU A 32 -24.12 33.76 -37.50
N ILE A 33 -24.38 32.67 -36.79
CA ILE A 33 -25.69 32.39 -36.20
C ILE A 33 -25.65 32.68 -34.71
N VAL A 34 -26.83 32.95 -34.16
CA VAL A 34 -27.02 33.28 -32.74
C VAL A 34 -27.91 32.23 -32.10
N ALA A 35 -27.68 31.96 -30.82
CA ALA A 35 -28.43 30.98 -30.04
C ALA A 35 -29.26 31.66 -28.94
N PRO A 36 -30.30 30.98 -28.42
CA PRO A 36 -31.04 31.43 -27.25
C PRO A 36 -30.13 31.73 -26.05
N GLY A 37 -30.38 32.86 -25.38
CA GLY A 37 -29.65 33.26 -24.18
C GLY A 37 -28.36 34.06 -24.40
N MET A 38 -27.98 34.29 -25.66
CA MET A 38 -26.85 35.17 -25.98
C MET A 38 -27.22 36.64 -25.72
N ASP A 39 -26.30 37.37 -25.10
CA ASP A 39 -26.47 38.78 -24.72
C ASP A 39 -25.53 39.70 -25.52
N TYR A 40 -25.89 40.98 -25.63
CA TYR A 40 -25.10 42.02 -26.31
C TYR A 40 -24.80 41.73 -27.79
N ILE A 41 -25.75 41.10 -28.47
CA ILE A 41 -25.59 40.67 -29.86
C ILE A 41 -26.02 41.78 -30.82
N PRO A 42 -25.17 42.19 -31.80
CA PRO A 42 -25.59 43.15 -32.82
C PRO A 42 -26.57 42.54 -33.81
N LEU A 43 -27.76 43.13 -33.95
CA LEU A 43 -28.70 42.89 -35.03
C LEU A 43 -28.56 44.00 -36.07
N VAL A 44 -28.17 43.65 -37.29
CA VAL A 44 -27.92 44.59 -38.39
C VAL A 44 -29.07 44.48 -39.39
N ILE A 45 -29.72 45.61 -39.69
CA ILE A 45 -30.82 45.69 -40.66
C ILE A 45 -30.40 46.63 -41.77
N SER A 46 -30.53 46.18 -43.01
CA SER A 46 -30.43 47.03 -44.19
C SER A 46 -31.77 47.18 -44.87
N PHE A 47 -32.12 48.41 -45.24
CA PHE A 47 -33.38 48.73 -45.91
C PHE A 47 -33.16 49.73 -47.05
N VAL A 48 -34.11 49.77 -47.98
CA VAL A 48 -34.17 50.73 -49.08
C VAL A 48 -35.53 51.43 -49.03
N SER A 49 -35.52 52.75 -49.09
CA SER A 49 -36.74 53.53 -49.28
C SER A 49 -36.94 53.86 -50.76
N PRO A 50 -38.11 53.61 -51.36
CA PRO A 50 -38.43 54.11 -52.70
C PRO A 50 -38.67 55.63 -52.73
N LEU A 51 -38.80 56.25 -51.55
CA LEU A 51 -39.06 57.67 -51.34
C LEU A 51 -37.81 58.35 -50.77
N ALA A 52 -37.58 59.61 -51.13
CA ALA A 52 -36.61 60.46 -50.45
C ALA A 52 -37.27 61.04 -49.20
N LEU A 53 -36.71 60.77 -48.02
CA LEU A 53 -37.25 61.22 -46.72
C LEU A 53 -36.27 62.20 -46.08
N LEU A 54 -36.70 63.44 -45.85
CA LEU A 54 -35.95 64.46 -45.12
C LEU A 54 -36.25 64.40 -43.61
N ASP A 55 -35.30 64.84 -42.78
CA ASP A 55 -35.42 64.83 -41.32
C ASP A 55 -35.94 63.49 -40.78
N ALA A 56 -35.40 62.41 -41.33
CA ALA A 56 -35.91 61.07 -41.12
C ALA A 56 -35.31 60.42 -39.87
N SER A 57 -36.05 59.52 -39.26
CA SER A 57 -35.53 58.64 -38.22
C SER A 57 -35.92 57.19 -38.45
N ALA A 58 -35.06 56.27 -38.04
CA ALA A 58 -35.31 54.84 -38.11
C ALA A 58 -34.88 54.14 -36.82
N TYR A 59 -35.67 53.18 -36.37
CA TYR A 59 -35.33 52.33 -35.23
C TYR A 59 -36.03 50.97 -35.28
N VAL A 60 -35.43 49.98 -34.61
CA VAL A 60 -35.98 48.62 -34.54
C VAL A 60 -36.96 48.52 -33.37
N ASN A 61 -38.16 48.01 -33.61
CA ASN A 61 -39.17 47.75 -32.59
C ASN A 61 -39.22 46.25 -32.26
N LEU A 62 -38.63 45.88 -31.11
CA LEU A 62 -38.53 44.49 -30.63
C LEU A 62 -39.71 44.06 -29.74
N THR A 63 -40.63 44.96 -29.38
CA THR A 63 -41.68 44.69 -28.38
C THR A 63 -43.05 44.39 -29.00
N LYS A 64 -43.17 44.47 -30.33
CA LYS A 64 -44.49 44.42 -31.00
C LYS A 64 -45.05 43.01 -31.15
N PHE A 65 -44.21 42.04 -31.52
CA PHE A 65 -44.66 40.69 -31.85
C PHE A 65 -44.12 39.63 -30.89
N ASN A 66 -42.84 39.72 -30.51
CA ASN A 66 -42.17 38.71 -29.69
C ASN A 66 -41.65 39.31 -28.39
N ASP A 67 -42.54 39.99 -27.65
CA ASP A 67 -42.18 40.61 -26.37
C ASP A 67 -41.55 39.56 -25.42
N GLY A 68 -40.36 39.88 -24.92
CA GLY A 68 -39.57 38.98 -24.07
C GLY A 68 -38.72 37.94 -24.79
N ILE A 69 -38.69 37.86 -26.13
CA ILE A 69 -37.73 37.02 -26.87
C ILE A 69 -36.48 37.80 -27.28
N LEU A 70 -36.66 38.93 -27.95
CA LEU A 70 -35.58 39.88 -28.24
C LEU A 70 -35.75 41.11 -27.35
N GLY A 71 -34.73 41.39 -26.54
CA GLY A 71 -34.74 42.52 -25.61
C GLY A 71 -33.73 43.59 -26.00
N TYR A 72 -34.05 44.85 -25.71
CA TYR A 72 -33.06 45.92 -25.81
C TYR A 72 -31.99 45.76 -24.73
N VAL A 73 -30.74 45.99 -25.12
CA VAL A 73 -29.61 46.02 -24.19
C VAL A 73 -29.66 47.31 -23.36
N ASN A 74 -29.47 47.19 -22.05
CA ASN A 74 -29.21 48.33 -21.17
C ASN A 74 -27.70 48.58 -21.11
N THR A 75 -27.23 49.63 -21.78
CA THR A 75 -25.87 50.13 -21.60
C THR A 75 -25.86 51.08 -20.41
N HIS A 76 -25.07 50.76 -19.38
CA HIS A 76 -24.92 51.51 -18.12
C HIS A 76 -25.17 53.02 -18.26
N GLY A 77 -26.28 53.50 -17.68
CA GLY A 77 -26.65 54.91 -17.64
C GLY A 77 -27.81 55.33 -18.54
N TYR A 78 -28.28 54.45 -19.45
CA TYR A 78 -29.43 54.72 -20.33
C TYR A 78 -30.56 53.72 -20.10
N PRO A 79 -31.84 54.16 -20.13
CA PRO A 79 -32.97 53.23 -20.10
C PRO A 79 -32.91 52.31 -21.32
N SER A 80 -33.25 51.03 -21.11
CA SER A 80 -33.37 50.06 -22.19
C SER A 80 -34.40 50.54 -23.21
N GLY A 81 -33.99 50.68 -24.47
CA GLY A 81 -34.85 51.18 -25.53
C GLY A 81 -34.21 51.04 -26.90
N PRO A 82 -34.98 51.35 -27.95
CA PRO A 82 -34.47 51.30 -29.31
C PRO A 82 -33.40 52.36 -29.54
N MET A 83 -32.34 51.98 -30.26
CA MET A 83 -31.38 52.92 -30.79
C MET A 83 -32.03 53.66 -31.97
N VAL A 84 -32.24 54.97 -31.82
CA VAL A 84 -32.85 55.81 -32.84
C VAL A 84 -31.76 56.43 -33.71
N TYR A 85 -31.81 56.13 -35.01
CA TYR A 85 -30.93 56.71 -36.01
C TYR A 85 -31.62 57.89 -36.67
N ASN A 86 -31.02 59.08 -36.57
CA ASN A 86 -31.52 60.28 -37.24
C ASN A 86 -30.69 60.56 -38.50
N PHE A 87 -31.37 60.87 -39.59
CA PHE A 87 -30.79 61.15 -40.90
C PHE A 87 -31.26 62.52 -41.36
N THR A 88 -30.34 63.32 -41.91
CA THR A 88 -30.74 64.55 -42.63
C THR A 88 -31.57 64.21 -43.86
N GLU A 89 -31.21 63.12 -44.53
CA GLU A 89 -31.93 62.56 -45.68
C GLU A 89 -31.71 61.05 -45.75
N ILE A 90 -32.77 60.29 -46.03
CA ILE A 90 -32.72 58.93 -46.56
C ILE A 90 -32.99 59.03 -48.06
N PRO A 91 -31.97 58.87 -48.93
CA PRO A 91 -32.15 59.03 -50.37
C PRO A 91 -32.96 57.89 -50.98
N ALA A 92 -33.82 58.22 -51.95
CA ALA A 92 -34.60 57.22 -52.68
C ALA A 92 -33.69 56.19 -53.39
N GLY A 93 -34.02 54.90 -53.24
CA GLY A 93 -33.32 53.78 -53.87
C GLY A 93 -31.94 53.47 -53.31
N LYS A 94 -31.48 54.15 -52.25
CA LYS A 94 -30.21 53.85 -51.59
C LYS A 94 -30.41 52.95 -50.38
N GLN A 95 -29.47 52.01 -50.20
CA GLN A 95 -29.45 51.12 -49.05
C GLN A 95 -28.90 51.86 -47.84
N ILE A 96 -29.65 51.81 -46.75
CA ILE A 96 -29.26 52.30 -45.42
C ILE A 96 -29.10 51.09 -44.50
N THR A 97 -28.09 51.11 -43.65
CA THR A 97 -27.84 50.06 -42.65
C THR A 97 -27.84 50.66 -41.25
N ILE A 98 -28.60 50.04 -40.35
CA ILE A 98 -28.62 50.38 -38.92
C ILE A 98 -28.33 49.13 -38.08
N MET A 99 -27.99 49.33 -36.81
CA MET A 99 -27.65 48.26 -35.87
C MET A 99 -28.40 48.44 -34.56
N GLN A 100 -28.86 47.35 -33.97
CA GLN A 100 -29.44 47.33 -32.64
C GLN A 100 -28.71 46.26 -31.82
N LEU A 101 -28.17 46.61 -30.65
CA LEU A 101 -27.72 45.61 -29.69
C LEU A 101 -28.93 44.95 -29.04
N VAL A 102 -28.97 43.62 -29.05
CA VAL A 102 -30.07 42.83 -28.50
C VAL A 102 -29.59 41.77 -27.51
N ASN A 103 -30.43 41.48 -26.52
CA ASN A 103 -30.34 40.27 -25.71
C ASN A 103 -31.36 39.26 -26.23
N ILE A 104 -30.94 38.01 -26.37
CA ILE A 104 -31.79 36.93 -26.81
C ILE A 104 -32.21 36.14 -25.57
N SER A 105 -33.51 36.01 -25.35
CA SER A 105 -34.00 35.27 -24.19
C SER A 105 -33.52 33.82 -24.17
N PRO A 106 -33.11 33.29 -23.01
CA PRO A 106 -32.88 31.86 -22.84
C PRO A 106 -34.12 31.01 -23.12
N SER A 107 -35.34 31.57 -23.13
CA SER A 107 -36.56 30.82 -23.49
C SER A 107 -36.83 30.75 -24.99
N ALA A 108 -36.05 31.45 -25.83
CA ALA A 108 -36.21 31.42 -27.28
C ALA A 108 -36.00 30.00 -27.85
N THR A 109 -36.78 29.65 -28.86
CA THR A 109 -36.59 28.44 -29.67
C THR A 109 -35.88 28.77 -30.98
N VAL A 110 -35.34 27.76 -31.64
CA VAL A 110 -34.80 27.90 -33.00
C VAL A 110 -35.93 28.29 -33.94
N GLY A 111 -35.76 29.37 -34.70
CA GLY A 111 -36.80 29.87 -35.60
C GLY A 111 -36.62 31.33 -36.02
N GLY A 112 -37.56 31.79 -36.86
CA GLY A 112 -37.65 33.18 -37.27
C GLY A 112 -38.60 33.97 -36.38
N TYR A 113 -38.14 35.13 -35.91
CA TYR A 113 -38.89 36.06 -35.07
C TYR A 113 -39.21 37.30 -35.87
N ARG A 114 -40.50 37.55 -36.08
CA ARG A 114 -40.96 38.72 -36.83
C ARG A 114 -40.82 39.97 -35.98
N GLU A 115 -40.08 40.96 -36.45
CA GLU A 115 -39.97 42.28 -35.83
C GLU A 115 -40.31 43.38 -36.84
N ASP A 116 -40.42 44.62 -36.36
CA ASP A 116 -40.67 45.78 -37.22
C ASP A 116 -39.50 46.76 -37.19
N LEU A 117 -39.19 47.30 -38.36
CA LEU A 117 -38.39 48.51 -38.52
C LEU A 117 -39.35 49.69 -38.65
N TYR A 118 -39.28 50.63 -37.70
CA TYR A 118 -40.00 51.88 -37.78
C TYR A 118 -39.18 52.91 -38.54
N ILE A 119 -39.80 53.60 -39.49
CA ILE A 119 -39.18 54.68 -40.27
C ILE A 119 -40.19 55.83 -40.30
N GLN A 120 -39.74 57.04 -39.99
CA GLN A 120 -40.53 58.26 -40.19
C GLN A 120 -39.68 59.32 -40.90
N GLY A 121 -40.33 60.24 -41.62
CA GLY A 121 -39.64 61.37 -42.23
C GLY A 121 -40.56 62.19 -43.13
N ILE A 122 -40.05 63.30 -43.65
CA ILE A 122 -40.80 64.24 -44.48
C ILE A 122 -40.60 63.89 -45.95
N ASN A 123 -41.70 63.60 -46.65
CA ASN A 123 -41.77 63.37 -48.08
C ASN A 123 -42.66 64.44 -48.72
N ASN A 124 -42.12 65.24 -49.62
CA ASN A 124 -42.88 66.29 -50.34
C ASN A 124 -43.79 67.12 -49.42
N THR A 125 -43.27 67.54 -48.25
CA THR A 125 -43.95 68.32 -47.19
C THR A 125 -44.94 67.57 -46.28
N VAL A 126 -45.14 66.27 -46.46
CA VAL A 126 -45.97 65.41 -45.60
C VAL A 126 -45.07 64.51 -44.76
N GLU A 127 -45.41 64.35 -43.48
CA GLU A 127 -44.74 63.38 -42.62
C GLU A 127 -45.30 61.98 -42.90
N ASP A 128 -44.45 61.08 -43.37
CA ASP A 128 -44.77 59.69 -43.64
C ASP A 128 -44.25 58.79 -42.51
N TYR A 129 -45.00 57.74 -42.21
CA TYR A 129 -44.71 56.77 -41.16
C TYR A 129 -44.82 55.35 -41.72
N PHE A 130 -43.77 54.55 -41.52
CA PHE A 130 -43.69 53.19 -42.02
C PHE A 130 -43.34 52.22 -40.89
N ASN A 131 -44.02 51.08 -40.88
CA ASN A 131 -43.64 49.90 -40.11
C ASN A 131 -43.34 48.79 -41.10
N VAL A 132 -42.06 48.47 -41.27
CA VAL A 132 -41.61 47.46 -42.22
C VAL A 132 -41.25 46.20 -41.45
N SER A 133 -42.04 45.14 -41.62
CA SER A 133 -41.76 43.87 -40.96
C SER A 133 -40.55 43.16 -41.58
N PHE A 134 -39.74 42.56 -40.73
CA PHE A 134 -38.65 41.68 -41.11
C PHE A 134 -38.58 40.48 -40.16
N THR A 135 -37.80 39.46 -40.51
CA THR A 135 -37.60 38.27 -39.68
C THR A 135 -36.15 38.19 -39.22
N ALA A 136 -35.95 38.19 -37.90
CA ALA A 136 -34.66 37.88 -37.29
C ALA A 136 -34.59 36.37 -36.99
N TYR A 137 -33.63 35.67 -37.57
CA TYR A 137 -33.51 34.21 -37.42
C TYR A 137 -32.56 33.83 -36.29
N ILE A 138 -33.04 33.07 -35.30
CA ILE A 138 -32.23 32.42 -34.28
C ILE A 138 -32.06 30.97 -34.71
N LEU A 139 -30.88 30.62 -35.24
CA LEU A 139 -30.58 29.30 -35.82
C LEU A 139 -29.53 28.51 -35.00
N GLY A 140 -28.93 29.16 -34.02
CA GLY A 140 -27.93 28.58 -33.14
C GLY A 140 -28.53 27.65 -32.10
N THR A 141 -27.85 26.56 -31.84
CA THR A 141 -28.13 25.58 -30.79
C THR A 141 -26.88 25.40 -29.94
N THR A 142 -27.07 25.47 -28.62
CA THR A 142 -26.04 25.15 -27.61
C THR A 142 -26.40 23.81 -26.97
N GLN A 143 -25.45 22.88 -26.94
CA GLN A 143 -25.61 21.61 -26.27
C GLN A 143 -24.25 21.05 -25.88
N ILE A 144 -24.00 21.00 -24.58
CA ILE A 144 -22.79 20.45 -24.01
C ILE A 144 -23.06 19.04 -23.52
N GLN A 145 -22.19 18.12 -23.89
CA GLN A 145 -22.19 16.75 -23.41
C GLN A 145 -20.83 16.37 -22.82
N VAL A 146 -20.77 15.18 -22.21
CA VAL A 146 -19.51 14.56 -21.77
C VAL A 146 -19.16 13.47 -22.77
N ALA A 147 -18.12 13.68 -23.57
CA ALA A 147 -17.64 12.74 -24.58
C ALA A 147 -16.88 11.56 -23.96
N ALA A 148 -16.11 11.80 -22.90
CA ALA A 148 -15.33 10.77 -22.23
C ALA A 148 -15.12 11.08 -20.74
N THR A 149 -14.89 10.04 -19.96
CA THR A 149 -14.49 10.14 -18.56
C THR A 149 -13.42 9.13 -18.20
N TYR A 150 -12.42 9.54 -17.45
CA TYR A 150 -11.36 8.67 -16.94
C TYR A 150 -10.82 9.20 -15.62
N PHE A 151 -10.14 8.34 -14.85
CA PHE A 151 -9.42 8.76 -13.65
C PHE A 151 -7.93 8.91 -13.95
N GLY A 152 -7.27 9.89 -13.33
CA GLY A 152 -5.88 10.25 -13.64
C GLY A 152 -5.77 11.20 -14.83
N THR A 153 -4.74 10.97 -15.62
CA THR A 153 -4.47 11.72 -16.86
C THR A 153 -4.66 10.80 -18.06
N GLU A 154 -4.88 11.36 -19.24
CA GLU A 154 -5.00 10.57 -20.47
C GLU A 154 -3.78 9.66 -20.71
N SER A 155 -2.57 10.17 -20.46
CA SER A 155 -1.32 9.41 -20.61
C SER A 155 -1.05 8.37 -19.51
N LYS A 156 -1.69 8.54 -18.35
CA LYS A 156 -1.51 7.70 -17.15
C LYS A 156 -2.85 7.54 -16.45
N PRO A 157 -3.74 6.69 -16.97
CA PRO A 157 -5.02 6.43 -16.33
C PRO A 157 -4.82 5.68 -15.02
N ILE A 158 -5.67 5.98 -14.05
CA ILE A 158 -5.78 5.26 -12.78
C ILE A 158 -6.95 4.32 -12.90
N ALA A 159 -6.81 3.06 -12.50
CA ALA A 159 -7.97 2.18 -12.34
C ALA A 159 -8.60 2.43 -10.97
N PRO A 160 -9.73 3.15 -10.88
CA PRO A 160 -10.39 3.46 -9.61
C PRO A 160 -10.91 2.19 -8.92
N SER A 161 -10.58 1.98 -7.66
CA SER A 161 -11.13 0.90 -6.83
C SER A 161 -11.91 1.45 -5.62
N PRO A 162 -12.79 0.64 -5.00
CA PRO A 162 -13.45 0.99 -3.75
C PRO A 162 -12.46 1.49 -2.69
N GLY A 163 -12.85 2.53 -1.96
CA GLY A 163 -12.05 3.10 -0.87
C GLY A 163 -10.97 4.11 -1.26
N MET A 164 -10.70 4.30 -2.55
CA MET A 164 -9.75 5.34 -2.98
C MET A 164 -10.24 6.74 -2.59
N GLN A 165 -9.34 7.59 -2.11
CA GLN A 165 -9.65 8.94 -1.66
C GLN A 165 -8.92 10.00 -2.48
N ASN A 166 -9.60 11.11 -2.75
CA ASN A 166 -9.05 12.30 -3.42
C ASN A 166 -8.36 11.99 -4.76
N ILE A 167 -8.94 11.09 -5.55
CA ILE A 167 -8.44 10.73 -6.87
C ILE A 167 -8.96 11.69 -7.94
N PRO A 168 -8.13 12.06 -8.93
CA PRO A 168 -8.56 12.92 -10.03
C PRO A 168 -9.46 12.14 -11.00
N MET A 169 -10.65 12.66 -11.28
CA MET A 169 -11.56 12.20 -12.32
C MET A 169 -11.72 13.30 -13.37
N THR A 170 -11.31 13.02 -14.60
CA THR A 170 -11.39 13.96 -15.71
C THR A 170 -12.61 13.67 -16.56
N LEU A 171 -13.41 14.70 -16.81
CA LEU A 171 -14.49 14.71 -17.79
C LEU A 171 -14.04 15.51 -19.01
N VAL A 172 -14.27 14.95 -20.19
CA VAL A 172 -14.04 15.63 -21.47
C VAL A 172 -15.38 16.16 -21.95
N PHE A 173 -15.55 17.48 -21.82
CA PHE A 173 -16.75 18.18 -22.29
C PHE A 173 -16.64 18.43 -23.79
N GLU A 174 -17.76 18.32 -24.49
CA GLU A 174 -17.86 18.55 -25.93
C GLU A 174 -19.09 19.41 -26.21
N ASN A 175 -18.95 20.39 -27.10
CA ASN A 175 -20.09 21.15 -27.61
C ASN A 175 -20.57 20.52 -28.92
N VAL A 176 -21.72 19.85 -28.87
CA VAL A 176 -22.40 19.26 -30.05
C VAL A 176 -23.43 20.21 -30.66
N GLY A 177 -23.46 21.45 -30.21
CA GLY A 177 -24.18 22.55 -30.83
C GLY A 177 -23.47 23.07 -32.08
N ASN A 178 -23.99 24.15 -32.64
CA ASN A 178 -23.45 24.80 -33.85
C ASN A 178 -23.03 26.25 -33.62
N VAL A 179 -23.06 26.70 -32.37
CA VAL A 179 -22.52 27.99 -31.93
C VAL A 179 -21.39 27.77 -30.93
N LEU A 180 -20.44 28.70 -30.89
CA LEU A 180 -19.44 28.77 -29.84
C LEU A 180 -20.14 28.94 -28.48
N ASP A 181 -19.86 28.07 -27.52
CA ASP A 181 -20.38 28.17 -26.16
C ASP A 181 -19.38 28.94 -25.29
N GLN A 182 -19.73 30.14 -24.83
CA GLN A 182 -18.83 31.01 -24.04
C GLN A 182 -19.25 31.11 -22.58
N ASN A 183 -18.26 31.34 -21.70
CA ASN A 183 -18.44 31.54 -20.27
C ASN A 183 -19.28 30.40 -19.63
N VAL A 184 -18.95 29.17 -20.01
CA VAL A 184 -19.65 27.98 -19.52
C VAL A 184 -19.23 27.76 -18.08
N SER A 185 -20.21 27.62 -17.18
CA SER A 185 -19.95 27.20 -15.80
C SER A 185 -20.41 25.77 -15.59
N VAL A 186 -19.58 24.99 -14.91
CA VAL A 186 -19.83 23.59 -14.60
C VAL A 186 -19.74 23.42 -13.09
N ARG A 187 -20.79 22.83 -12.50
CA ARG A 187 -20.81 22.38 -11.12
C ARG A 187 -20.94 20.86 -11.09
N TYR A 188 -20.06 20.20 -10.35
CA TYR A 188 -20.17 18.79 -10.08
C TYR A 188 -20.38 18.54 -8.58
N ASP A 189 -21.42 17.78 -8.25
CA ASP A 189 -21.75 17.32 -6.91
C ASP A 189 -21.70 15.78 -6.92
N PRO A 190 -20.59 15.17 -6.47
CA PRO A 190 -20.42 13.72 -6.53
C PRO A 190 -21.51 13.00 -5.74
N SER A 191 -22.06 11.95 -6.33
CA SER A 191 -23.10 11.12 -5.72
C SER A 191 -22.66 9.67 -5.69
N TYR A 192 -23.24 8.88 -4.78
CA TYR A 192 -22.87 7.48 -4.58
C TYR A 192 -22.71 6.74 -5.92
N PRO A 193 -21.62 5.97 -6.10
CA PRO A 193 -20.60 5.59 -5.12
C PRO A 193 -19.46 6.59 -4.96
N LEU A 194 -19.47 7.69 -5.72
CA LEU A 194 -18.51 8.77 -5.59
C LEU A 194 -18.95 9.72 -4.47
N TYR A 195 -18.00 10.34 -3.79
CA TYR A 195 -18.29 11.37 -2.79
C TYR A 195 -17.17 12.42 -2.74
N GLY A 196 -17.49 13.59 -2.21
CA GLY A 196 -16.57 14.72 -2.11
C GLY A 196 -17.34 16.02 -1.91
N SER A 197 -16.61 17.14 -1.86
CA SER A 197 -17.24 18.46 -1.85
C SER A 197 -17.68 18.86 -3.27
N PRO A 198 -18.76 19.65 -3.40
CA PRO A 198 -19.14 20.24 -4.68
C PRO A 198 -18.02 21.11 -5.26
N GLN A 199 -17.76 20.95 -6.56
CA GLN A 199 -16.68 21.61 -7.29
C GLN A 199 -17.23 22.43 -8.45
N TYR A 200 -16.57 23.55 -8.75
CA TYR A 200 -17.02 24.55 -9.72
C TYR A 200 -15.86 24.92 -10.66
N TYR A 201 -16.15 24.96 -11.96
CA TYR A 201 -15.21 25.37 -12.99
C TYR A 201 -15.88 26.32 -13.97
N ASN A 202 -15.13 27.31 -14.44
CA ASN A 202 -15.53 28.19 -15.53
C ASN A 202 -14.64 27.91 -16.73
N ILE A 203 -15.26 27.72 -17.87
CA ILE A 203 -14.61 27.46 -19.16
C ILE A 203 -14.85 28.70 -20.02
N SER A 204 -13.77 29.28 -20.54
CA SER A 204 -13.88 30.50 -21.33
C SER A 204 -14.69 30.29 -22.59
N ALA A 205 -14.42 29.23 -23.34
CA ALA A 205 -15.21 28.84 -24.49
C ALA A 205 -15.06 27.36 -24.83
N ILE A 206 -16.08 26.77 -25.46
CA ILE A 206 -16.06 25.46 -26.11
C ILE A 206 -16.59 25.63 -27.54
N PRO A 207 -15.72 25.65 -28.56
CA PRO A 207 -16.17 25.72 -29.95
C PRO A 207 -17.00 24.49 -30.37
N PRO A 208 -17.86 24.60 -31.40
CA PRO A 208 -18.56 23.47 -31.97
C PRO A 208 -17.60 22.35 -32.37
N ASP A 209 -17.96 21.10 -32.06
CA ASP A 209 -17.18 19.89 -32.33
C ASP A 209 -15.78 19.85 -31.69
N GLU A 210 -15.52 20.75 -30.73
CA GLU A 210 -14.29 20.75 -29.94
C GLU A 210 -14.53 20.26 -28.51
N THR A 211 -13.44 19.84 -27.86
CA THR A 211 -13.47 19.27 -26.52
C THR A 211 -12.59 20.01 -25.52
N VAL A 212 -13.03 20.04 -24.26
CA VAL A 212 -12.30 20.62 -23.14
C VAL A 212 -12.29 19.64 -21.96
N PRO A 213 -11.11 19.16 -21.52
CA PRO A 213 -10.99 18.31 -20.34
C PRO A 213 -11.02 19.13 -19.05
N ILE A 214 -11.79 18.67 -18.05
CA ILE A 214 -11.85 19.24 -16.71
C ILE A 214 -11.70 18.13 -15.68
N THR A 215 -10.79 18.33 -14.72
CA THR A 215 -10.49 17.35 -13.68
C THR A 215 -11.14 17.75 -12.35
N PHE A 216 -11.85 16.81 -11.75
CA PHE A 216 -12.48 16.92 -10.43
C PHE A 216 -11.79 15.98 -9.45
N SER A 217 -11.67 16.37 -8.19
CA SER A 217 -11.21 15.47 -7.12
C SER A 217 -12.40 14.72 -6.54
N VAL A 218 -12.35 13.39 -6.54
CA VAL A 218 -13.42 12.54 -5.99
C VAL A 218 -12.85 11.45 -5.11
N SER A 219 -13.66 10.96 -4.19
CA SER A 219 -13.37 9.75 -3.42
C SER A 219 -14.42 8.68 -3.73
N ILE A 220 -14.07 7.41 -3.50
CA ILE A 220 -14.90 6.25 -3.79
C ILE A 220 -15.25 5.55 -2.49
N SER A 221 -16.53 5.27 -2.27
CA SER A 221 -16.98 4.54 -1.09
C SER A 221 -16.30 3.16 -0.98
N ASP A 222 -15.95 2.75 0.24
CA ASP A 222 -15.46 1.37 0.51
C ASP A 222 -16.53 0.32 0.19
N ALA A 223 -17.82 0.71 0.19
CA ALA A 223 -18.95 -0.17 -0.16
C ALA A 223 -19.26 -0.22 -1.67
N ALA A 224 -18.50 0.50 -2.50
CA ALA A 224 -18.69 0.48 -3.94
C ALA A 224 -18.39 -0.92 -4.50
N SER A 225 -19.12 -1.33 -5.54
CA SER A 225 -18.81 -2.54 -6.30
C SER A 225 -18.17 -2.17 -7.62
N ASN A 226 -17.57 -3.15 -8.29
CA ASN A 226 -17.04 -2.91 -9.63
C ASN A 226 -18.21 -2.69 -10.61
N GLY A 227 -18.13 -1.65 -11.44
CA GLY A 227 -19.19 -1.32 -12.40
C GLY A 227 -19.18 0.12 -12.89
N PHE A 228 -20.14 0.46 -13.74
CA PHE A 228 -20.35 1.81 -14.24
C PHE A 228 -21.50 2.49 -13.51
N TYR A 229 -21.25 3.72 -13.06
CA TYR A 229 -22.19 4.50 -12.25
C TYR A 229 -22.58 5.77 -12.98
N SER A 230 -23.88 6.02 -13.04
CA SER A 230 -24.41 7.26 -13.59
C SER A 230 -24.12 8.40 -12.63
N GLN A 231 -23.66 9.51 -13.17
CA GLN A 231 -23.38 10.75 -12.48
C GLN A 231 -23.92 11.91 -13.31
N ASN A 232 -24.15 13.05 -12.68
CA ASN A 232 -24.60 14.26 -13.37
C ASN A 232 -23.69 15.42 -13.00
N VAL A 233 -23.37 16.25 -13.99
CA VAL A 233 -22.85 17.59 -13.78
C VAL A 233 -23.92 18.61 -14.15
N THR A 234 -23.97 19.73 -13.45
CA THR A 234 -24.80 20.86 -13.82
C THR A 234 -23.98 21.80 -14.69
N VAL A 235 -24.47 22.11 -15.88
CA VAL A 235 -23.85 23.03 -16.82
C VAL A 235 -24.76 24.24 -16.97
N ASN A 236 -24.17 25.43 -16.94
CA ASN A 236 -24.84 26.68 -17.31
C ASN A 236 -24.08 27.36 -18.44
N VAL A 237 -24.82 27.62 -19.52
CA VAL A 237 -24.35 28.32 -20.72
C VAL A 237 -25.49 29.21 -21.22
N TYR A 238 -25.18 30.45 -21.57
CA TYR A 238 -26.17 31.42 -22.06
C TYR A 238 -27.43 31.52 -21.19
N GLY A 239 -27.26 31.54 -19.87
CA GLY A 239 -28.36 31.62 -18.90
C GLY A 239 -29.23 30.37 -18.79
N ARG A 240 -29.00 29.34 -19.62
CA ARG A 240 -29.66 28.03 -19.51
C ARG A 240 -28.87 27.13 -18.59
N THR A 241 -29.54 26.58 -17.58
CA THR A 241 -28.96 25.58 -16.68
C THR A 241 -29.60 24.23 -16.94
N TYR A 242 -28.79 23.19 -17.16
CA TYR A 242 -29.25 21.82 -17.34
C TYR A 242 -28.25 20.80 -16.78
N ALA A 243 -28.72 19.57 -16.58
CA ALA A 243 -27.88 18.47 -16.13
C ALA A 243 -27.35 17.68 -17.33
N VAL A 244 -26.06 17.39 -17.32
CA VAL A 244 -25.40 16.50 -18.28
C VAL A 244 -25.06 15.21 -17.56
N SER A 245 -25.68 14.11 -18.00
CA SER A 245 -25.42 12.79 -17.45
C SER A 245 -24.19 12.15 -18.09
N PHE A 246 -23.38 11.48 -17.28
CA PHE A 246 -22.23 10.71 -17.72
C PHE A 246 -22.10 9.42 -16.91
N ARG A 247 -21.25 8.49 -17.37
CA ARG A 247 -20.97 7.23 -16.66
C ARG A 247 -19.51 7.15 -16.27
N SER A 248 -19.26 6.94 -14.99
CA SER A 248 -17.92 6.72 -14.45
C SER A 248 -17.73 5.26 -14.07
N GLY A 249 -16.64 4.63 -14.50
CA GLY A 249 -16.35 3.21 -14.25
C GLY A 249 -15.45 3.03 -13.04
N ILE A 250 -15.91 2.28 -12.04
CA ILE A 250 -15.09 1.74 -10.94
C ILE A 250 -14.68 0.33 -11.36
N LEU A 251 -13.49 0.21 -11.95
CA LEU A 251 -13.02 -1.03 -12.60
C LEU A 251 -11.68 -1.53 -12.03
N GLY A 252 -11.21 -0.88 -10.97
CA GLY A 252 -10.01 -1.27 -10.24
C GLY A 252 -10.26 -2.55 -9.44
N TYR A 253 -9.38 -3.53 -9.60
CA TYR A 253 -9.36 -4.73 -8.80
C TYR A 253 -7.93 -5.07 -8.39
N ASN A 254 -7.81 -5.73 -7.25
CA ASN A 254 -6.57 -6.30 -6.74
C ASN A 254 -6.86 -7.72 -6.25
N ASN A 255 -5.89 -8.60 -6.43
CA ASN A 255 -5.90 -9.94 -5.86
C ASN A 255 -4.55 -10.19 -5.18
N ILE A 256 -4.59 -10.82 -4.02
CA ILE A 256 -3.42 -11.02 -3.17
C ILE A 256 -3.18 -12.52 -3.05
N THR A 257 -1.97 -12.94 -3.34
CA THR A 257 -1.58 -14.36 -3.29
C THR A 257 -0.20 -14.50 -2.65
N LEU A 258 -0.02 -15.57 -1.86
CA LEU A 258 1.30 -16.02 -1.47
C LEU A 258 1.91 -16.81 -2.63
N VAL A 259 3.03 -16.35 -3.19
CA VAL A 259 3.65 -16.96 -4.39
C VAL A 259 4.87 -17.79 -4.07
N ASN A 260 5.62 -17.44 -3.02
CA ASN A 260 6.78 -18.21 -2.60
C ASN A 260 7.11 -17.96 -1.13
N THR A 261 7.94 -18.81 -0.55
CA THR A 261 8.55 -18.59 0.76
C THR A 261 10.02 -19.00 0.74
N GLU A 262 10.84 -18.36 1.58
CA GLU A 262 12.24 -18.71 1.77
C GLU A 262 12.54 -18.85 3.26
N LEU A 263 13.36 -19.84 3.60
CA LEU A 263 13.85 -20.09 4.95
C LEU A 263 15.37 -19.99 4.98
N ASN A 264 15.89 -19.27 5.97
CA ASN A 264 17.31 -19.23 6.26
C ASN A 264 17.56 -19.42 7.77
N PRO A 265 18.18 -20.54 8.19
CA PRO A 265 18.71 -21.60 7.34
C PRO A 265 17.60 -22.46 6.69
N PRO A 266 17.91 -23.14 5.57
CA PRO A 266 16.94 -23.95 4.83
C PRO A 266 16.50 -25.22 5.58
N VAL A 267 17.28 -25.65 6.58
CA VAL A 267 16.96 -26.78 7.47
C VAL A 267 16.81 -26.24 8.87
N ILE A 268 15.67 -26.55 9.51
CA ILE A 268 15.32 -26.09 10.85
C ILE A 268 15.35 -27.26 11.82
N TYR A 269 15.90 -27.05 13.01
CA TYR A 269 15.89 -28.00 14.12
C TYR A 269 15.00 -27.51 15.28
N THR A 270 14.55 -28.45 16.11
CA THR A 270 13.85 -28.15 17.37
C THR A 270 14.65 -27.16 18.22
N ASP A 271 13.95 -26.23 18.86
CA ASP A 271 14.51 -25.17 19.72
C ASP A 271 15.44 -24.16 19.04
N GLN A 272 15.63 -24.25 17.72
CA GLN A 272 16.45 -23.32 16.97
C GLN A 272 15.90 -21.88 17.02
N LYS A 273 16.80 -20.90 17.15
CA LYS A 273 16.46 -19.48 17.29
C LYS A 273 16.83 -18.67 16.04
N PHE A 274 16.17 -17.53 15.86
CA PHE A 274 16.46 -16.53 14.82
C PHE A 274 16.40 -17.09 13.38
N ILE A 275 15.46 -17.98 13.12
CA ILE A 275 15.16 -18.49 11.79
C ILE A 275 14.55 -17.35 10.97
N VAL A 276 15.16 -17.03 9.83
CA VAL A 276 14.62 -16.03 8.91
C VAL A 276 13.60 -16.71 8.01
N PHE A 277 12.35 -16.26 8.07
CA PHE A 277 11.26 -16.68 7.21
C PHE A 277 10.81 -15.51 6.32
N LYS A 278 10.85 -15.70 5.00
CA LYS A 278 10.51 -14.67 4.03
C LYS A 278 9.37 -15.10 3.12
N PRO A 279 8.12 -14.66 3.37
CA PRO A 279 7.05 -14.83 2.41
C PRO A 279 7.15 -13.79 1.28
N PHE A 280 6.89 -14.25 0.06
CA PHE A 280 6.75 -13.42 -1.14
C PHE A 280 5.27 -13.34 -1.50
N ILE A 281 4.72 -12.14 -1.44
CA ILE A 281 3.32 -11.85 -1.70
C ILE A 281 3.22 -11.12 -3.04
N GLU A 282 2.40 -11.66 -3.93
CA GLU A 282 2.04 -10.98 -5.18
C GLU A 282 0.74 -10.23 -4.95
N VAL A 283 0.79 -8.92 -5.21
CA VAL A 283 -0.39 -8.08 -5.38
C VAL A 283 -0.59 -7.96 -6.89
N SER A 284 -1.53 -8.72 -7.43
CA SER A 284 -1.91 -8.66 -8.85
C SER A 284 -3.13 -7.77 -9.02
N GLY A 285 -3.35 -7.22 -10.22
CA GLY A 285 -4.48 -6.33 -10.49
C GLY A 285 -4.11 -5.16 -11.39
N ASN A 286 -5.07 -4.25 -11.56
CA ASN A 286 -4.90 -3.03 -12.35
C ASN A 286 -4.97 -1.75 -11.49
N SER A 287 -5.17 -1.88 -10.18
CA SER A 287 -5.40 -0.77 -9.26
C SER A 287 -4.36 -0.71 -8.14
N VAL A 288 -4.39 0.34 -7.33
CA VAL A 288 -3.57 0.43 -6.12
C VAL A 288 -4.34 -0.24 -4.99
N LEU A 289 -3.69 -1.14 -4.25
CA LEU A 289 -4.25 -1.76 -3.05
C LEU A 289 -4.16 -0.79 -1.87
N ARG A 290 -5.29 -0.56 -1.20
CA ARG A 290 -5.39 0.22 0.03
C ARG A 290 -5.28 -0.73 1.22
N TYR A 291 -4.20 -0.59 1.98
CA TYR A 291 -3.80 -1.45 3.10
C TYR A 291 -3.37 -2.87 2.69
N LEU A 292 -2.10 -3.17 2.95
CA LEU A 292 -1.56 -4.52 2.99
C LEU A 292 -1.00 -4.75 4.39
N ASN A 293 -1.68 -5.61 5.14
CA ASN A 293 -1.30 -6.08 6.44
C ASN A 293 -0.74 -7.49 6.31
N VAL A 294 0.49 -7.70 6.77
CA VAL A 294 1.17 -9.00 6.70
C VAL A 294 1.71 -9.38 8.06
N SER A 295 1.23 -10.48 8.60
CA SER A 295 1.71 -11.08 9.85
C SER A 295 1.90 -12.58 9.66
N ILE A 296 2.56 -13.22 10.61
CA ILE A 296 2.61 -14.68 10.67
C ILE A 296 2.18 -15.17 12.04
N TYR A 297 1.68 -16.40 12.09
CA TYR A 297 1.43 -17.09 13.35
C TYR A 297 1.62 -18.59 13.20
N SER A 298 1.97 -19.25 14.29
CA SER A 298 2.13 -20.70 14.37
C SER A 298 1.96 -21.15 15.82
N SER A 299 1.51 -22.39 16.02
CA SER A 299 1.55 -23.06 17.32
C SER A 299 2.95 -23.57 17.67
N ASP A 300 3.80 -23.79 16.65
CA ASP A 300 5.06 -24.55 16.75
C ASP A 300 6.28 -23.65 16.57
N PHE A 301 6.05 -22.37 16.25
CA PHE A 301 7.04 -21.31 16.19
C PHE A 301 6.58 -20.10 17.00
N SER A 302 7.51 -19.43 17.68
CA SER A 302 7.27 -18.07 18.20
C SER A 302 7.80 -17.03 17.23
N ASP A 303 6.95 -16.08 16.84
CA ASP A 303 7.30 -14.91 16.03
C ASP A 303 7.89 -13.81 16.91
N LEU A 304 9.01 -13.25 16.45
CA LEU A 304 9.72 -12.14 17.08
C LEU A 304 9.52 -10.81 16.35
N THR A 305 8.73 -10.81 15.27
CA THR A 305 8.50 -9.68 14.38
C THR A 305 7.10 -9.13 14.59
N ASN A 306 6.94 -7.82 14.47
CA ASN A 306 5.61 -7.22 14.46
C ASN A 306 4.97 -7.34 13.08
N GLU A 307 3.65 -7.18 13.04
CA GLU A 307 2.89 -7.09 11.79
C GLU A 307 3.37 -5.91 10.93
N TYR A 308 3.45 -6.14 9.62
CA TYR A 308 3.72 -5.11 8.63
C TYR A 308 2.42 -4.42 8.23
N HIS A 309 2.41 -3.09 8.22
CA HIS A 309 1.28 -2.27 7.76
C HIS A 309 1.72 -1.33 6.64
N LEU A 310 1.21 -1.55 5.42
CA LEU A 310 1.53 -0.74 4.25
C LEU A 310 0.26 -0.06 3.73
N SER A 311 0.23 1.27 3.63
CA SER A 311 -1.00 1.99 3.31
C SER A 311 -1.41 1.93 1.84
N TYR A 312 -0.44 2.02 0.92
CA TYR A 312 -0.70 2.04 -0.53
C TYR A 312 0.34 1.23 -1.28
N ILE A 313 -0.12 0.26 -2.04
CA ILE A 313 0.73 -0.67 -2.78
C ILE A 313 0.27 -0.79 -4.23
N THR A 314 1.20 -0.57 -5.14
CA THR A 314 1.01 -0.85 -6.57
C THR A 314 1.08 -2.35 -6.84
N PRO A 315 0.48 -2.85 -7.92
CA PRO A 315 0.64 -4.25 -8.29
C PRO A 315 2.12 -4.62 -8.48
N GLY A 316 2.52 -5.77 -7.91
CA GLY A 316 3.91 -6.22 -7.86
C GLY A 316 4.15 -7.33 -6.84
N ILE A 317 5.39 -7.81 -6.78
CA ILE A 317 5.83 -8.82 -5.82
C ILE A 317 6.58 -8.14 -4.67
N TYR A 318 6.18 -8.44 -3.45
CA TYR A 318 6.73 -7.89 -2.22
C TYR A 318 7.24 -9.01 -1.33
N ASN A 319 8.40 -8.82 -0.72
CA ASN A 319 8.92 -9.75 0.29
C ASN A 319 8.88 -9.11 1.67
N PHE A 320 8.63 -9.95 2.67
CA PHE A 320 8.62 -9.58 4.08
C PHE A 320 9.61 -10.46 4.81
N THR A 321 10.19 -10.00 5.91
CA THR A 321 11.19 -10.77 6.65
C THR A 321 10.76 -10.93 8.09
N PHE A 322 10.47 -12.16 8.48
CA PHE A 322 10.10 -12.52 9.84
C PHE A 322 11.22 -13.31 10.51
N LEU A 323 11.42 -13.07 11.79
CA LEU A 323 12.30 -13.84 12.66
C LEU A 323 11.48 -14.78 13.53
N LEU A 324 11.78 -16.07 13.42
CA LEU A 324 11.09 -17.15 14.12
C LEU A 324 12.02 -17.91 15.06
N ASN A 325 11.45 -18.44 16.13
CA ASN A 325 12.08 -19.47 16.95
C ASN A 325 11.25 -20.75 16.86
N SER A 326 11.89 -21.87 16.54
CA SER A 326 11.28 -23.19 16.65
C SER A 326 11.08 -23.56 18.13
N LEU A 327 9.97 -24.24 18.42
CA LEU A 327 9.70 -24.89 19.70
C LEU A 327 10.28 -26.32 19.71
N SER A 328 9.90 -27.14 20.70
CA SER A 328 10.41 -28.51 20.88
C SER A 328 9.73 -29.57 20.02
N TYR A 329 8.78 -29.18 19.16
CA TYR A 329 8.05 -30.09 18.27
C TYR A 329 8.83 -30.34 16.97
N TYR A 330 8.88 -31.61 16.52
CA TYR A 330 9.54 -32.02 15.28
C TYR A 330 8.55 -32.66 14.30
N GLY A 331 8.92 -32.72 13.03
CA GLY A 331 8.08 -33.19 11.92
C GLY A 331 7.53 -32.04 11.07
N PRO A 332 6.51 -32.30 10.23
CA PRO A 332 5.85 -31.26 9.45
C PRO A 332 5.07 -30.32 10.37
N GLN A 333 5.45 -29.04 10.36
CA GLN A 333 4.81 -27.96 11.09
C GLN A 333 4.23 -26.94 10.12
N ILE A 334 3.30 -26.11 10.57
CA ILE A 334 2.65 -25.11 9.72
C ILE A 334 2.94 -23.71 10.26
N VAL A 335 3.43 -22.84 9.39
CA VAL A 335 3.46 -21.39 9.60
C VAL A 335 2.36 -20.78 8.74
N TYR A 336 1.43 -20.05 9.36
CA TYR A 336 0.39 -19.34 8.64
C TYR A 336 0.86 -17.93 8.32
N VAL A 337 0.90 -17.59 7.04
CA VAL A 337 1.08 -16.22 6.58
C VAL A 337 -0.30 -15.58 6.50
N ASN A 338 -0.56 -14.58 7.33
CA ASN A 338 -1.81 -13.84 7.32
C ASN A 338 -1.65 -12.58 6.48
N VAL A 339 -2.46 -12.45 5.43
CA VAL A 339 -2.48 -11.28 4.55
C VAL A 339 -3.88 -10.70 4.48
N ASN A 340 -4.07 -9.51 5.03
CA ASN A 340 -5.39 -8.85 5.13
C ASN A 340 -6.51 -9.74 5.71
N GLY A 341 -6.16 -10.64 6.65
CA GLY A 341 -7.10 -11.57 7.29
C GLY A 341 -7.21 -12.95 6.61
N ASN A 342 -6.61 -13.13 5.43
CA ASN A 342 -6.53 -14.44 4.76
C ASN A 342 -5.27 -15.19 5.22
N ALA A 343 -5.46 -16.41 5.72
CA ALA A 343 -4.36 -17.26 6.17
C ALA A 343 -3.90 -18.24 5.07
N TYR A 344 -2.63 -18.18 4.73
CA TYR A 344 -1.96 -19.10 3.79
C TYR A 344 -1.07 -20.06 4.59
N PRO A 345 -1.36 -21.37 4.64
CA PRO A 345 -0.53 -22.34 5.35
C PRO A 345 0.76 -22.61 4.57
N VAL A 346 1.88 -22.64 5.28
CA VAL A 346 3.20 -22.97 4.73
C VAL A 346 3.77 -24.13 5.53
N ASP A 347 3.98 -25.26 4.86
CA ASP A 347 4.57 -26.44 5.47
C ASP A 347 6.08 -26.22 5.70
N VAL A 348 6.49 -26.36 6.95
CA VAL A 348 7.87 -26.23 7.40
C VAL A 348 8.25 -27.50 8.14
N TYR A 349 9.26 -28.22 7.63
CA TYR A 349 9.72 -29.44 8.30
C TYR A 349 10.76 -29.10 9.37
N VAL A 350 10.46 -29.44 10.63
CA VAL A 350 11.37 -29.26 11.76
C VAL A 350 12.04 -30.59 12.10
N HIS A 351 13.36 -30.61 12.05
CA HIS A 351 14.16 -31.78 12.40
C HIS A 351 14.34 -31.89 13.91
N HIS A 352 14.27 -33.11 14.43
CA HIS A 352 14.57 -33.37 15.82
C HIS A 352 16.07 -33.16 16.08
N LEU A 353 16.41 -32.32 17.06
CA LEU A 353 17.78 -32.15 17.51
C LEU A 353 18.18 -33.33 18.41
N ILE A 354 18.87 -34.33 17.86
CA ILE A 354 19.35 -35.47 18.64
C ILE A 354 20.77 -35.24 19.11
N SER A 355 20.95 -35.04 20.41
CA SER A 355 22.28 -34.95 21.01
C SER A 355 22.97 -36.31 21.09
N ALA A 356 24.30 -36.31 21.13
CA ALA A 356 25.06 -37.49 21.50
C ALA A 356 24.70 -38.00 22.92
N SER A 357 24.98 -39.28 23.19
CA SER A 357 25.10 -39.77 24.57
C SER A 357 26.56 -39.90 24.95
N VAL A 358 26.83 -39.69 26.24
CA VAL A 358 28.17 -39.78 26.79
C VAL A 358 28.13 -40.70 28.00
N SER A 359 28.98 -41.72 27.99
CA SER A 359 29.27 -42.51 29.18
C SER A 359 30.67 -42.20 29.67
N PHE A 360 30.81 -42.04 30.99
CA PHE A 360 32.04 -41.64 31.64
C PHE A 360 32.59 -42.79 32.49
N HIS A 361 33.89 -43.03 32.38
CA HIS A 361 34.61 -43.89 33.31
C HIS A 361 36.03 -43.39 33.51
N GLN A 362 36.64 -43.77 34.63
CA GLN A 362 37.98 -43.34 35.02
C GLN A 362 38.82 -44.53 35.48
N SER A 363 40.13 -44.39 35.36
CA SER A 363 41.08 -45.22 36.10
C SER A 363 41.12 -44.81 37.58
N THR A 364 41.88 -45.55 38.40
CA THR A 364 42.07 -45.20 39.81
C THR A 364 42.89 -43.92 39.93
N LEU A 365 42.24 -42.83 40.34
CA LEU A 365 42.88 -41.57 40.68
C LEU A 365 43.27 -41.57 42.16
N GLN A 366 44.49 -41.13 42.50
CA GLN A 366 44.97 -40.96 43.86
C GLN A 366 45.78 -39.66 43.95
N ALA A 367 45.85 -39.06 45.13
CA ALA A 367 46.64 -37.86 45.36
C ALA A 367 48.12 -38.08 45.00
N GLY A 368 48.69 -37.20 44.19
CA GLY A 368 50.09 -37.24 43.77
C GLY A 368 50.42 -38.26 42.68
N VAL A 369 49.40 -38.86 42.03
CA VAL A 369 49.59 -39.76 40.90
C VAL A 369 49.42 -39.01 39.58
N ASP A 370 50.44 -39.09 38.74
CA ASP A 370 50.46 -38.53 37.39
C ASP A 370 49.96 -39.53 36.34
N LYS A 371 49.54 -39.04 35.17
CA LYS A 371 49.14 -39.83 34.00
C LYS A 371 47.98 -40.80 34.24
N SER A 372 47.08 -40.44 35.14
CA SER A 372 45.82 -41.17 35.29
C SER A 372 44.94 -40.92 34.06
N VAL A 373 44.13 -41.91 33.69
CA VAL A 373 43.31 -41.85 32.47
C VAL A 373 41.84 -41.64 32.80
N ILE A 374 41.22 -40.70 32.09
CA ILE A 374 39.78 -40.45 32.06
C ILE A 374 39.26 -40.78 30.66
N TYR A 375 38.09 -41.42 30.61
CA TYR A 375 37.46 -41.83 29.37
C TYR A 375 36.04 -41.28 29.27
N PHE A 376 35.71 -40.74 28.10
CA PHE A 376 34.34 -40.46 27.70
C PHE A 376 34.04 -41.22 26.41
N ASN A 377 33.10 -42.15 26.46
CA ASN A 377 32.63 -42.81 25.25
C ASN A 377 31.42 -42.03 24.71
N LEU A 378 31.65 -41.33 23.61
CA LEU A 378 30.69 -40.51 22.89
C LEU A 378 29.98 -41.38 21.85
N THR A 379 28.65 -41.52 21.93
CA THR A 379 27.86 -42.22 20.91
C THR A 379 26.91 -41.25 20.22
N ASN A 380 26.90 -41.29 18.89
CA ASN A 380 25.87 -40.59 18.13
C ASN A 380 24.58 -41.42 18.14
N ASP A 381 23.68 -41.13 19.09
CA ASP A 381 22.36 -41.76 19.17
C ASP A 381 21.35 -41.14 18.18
N GLY A 382 21.79 -40.18 17.37
CA GLY A 382 21.03 -39.55 16.33
C GLY A 382 20.92 -40.37 15.05
N ASN A 383 20.03 -39.93 14.17
CA ASN A 383 19.86 -40.47 12.82
C ASN A 383 20.63 -39.68 11.75
N LEU A 384 21.38 -38.65 12.14
CA LEU A 384 22.22 -37.83 11.26
C LEU A 384 23.68 -37.93 11.67
N THR A 385 24.60 -37.89 10.71
CA THR A 385 26.04 -37.82 10.96
C THR A 385 26.40 -36.47 11.57
N MET A 386 27.07 -36.48 12.72
CA MET A 386 27.67 -35.29 13.33
C MET A 386 29.02 -35.02 12.66
N TYR A 387 29.35 -33.76 12.41
CA TYR A 387 30.61 -33.30 11.81
C TYR A 387 31.30 -32.27 12.69
N ASP A 388 32.61 -32.12 12.51
CA ASP A 388 33.42 -31.11 13.21
C ASP A 388 33.14 -31.09 14.73
N ILE A 389 33.18 -32.27 15.34
CA ILE A 389 32.85 -32.42 16.75
C ILE A 389 34.05 -31.94 17.56
N ARG A 390 33.84 -30.97 18.43
CA ARG A 390 34.83 -30.42 19.36
C ARG A 390 34.47 -30.85 20.78
N ALA A 391 35.40 -31.48 21.47
CA ALA A 391 35.23 -31.91 22.85
C ALA A 391 36.25 -31.20 23.73
N TYR A 392 35.75 -30.39 24.67
CA TYR A 392 36.55 -29.64 25.63
C TYR A 392 36.25 -30.10 27.05
N LEU A 393 37.28 -30.48 27.81
CA LEU A 393 37.14 -30.95 29.19
C LEU A 393 37.52 -29.85 30.18
N ASP A 394 36.57 -29.46 31.03
CA ASP A 394 36.82 -28.57 32.17
C ASP A 394 37.08 -29.37 33.45
N LEU A 395 38.18 -29.03 34.12
CA LEU A 395 38.69 -29.73 35.30
C LEU A 395 38.84 -28.77 36.48
N PRO A 396 38.57 -29.22 37.72
CA PRO A 396 38.84 -28.42 38.91
C PRO A 396 40.36 -28.29 39.10
N GLY A 397 40.85 -27.16 39.60
CA GLY A 397 42.29 -26.85 39.68
C GLY A 397 43.17 -27.80 40.52
N ILE A 398 42.61 -28.83 41.16
CA ILE A 398 43.35 -29.89 41.86
C ILE A 398 43.67 -31.10 40.95
N ILE A 399 43.01 -31.19 39.79
CA ILE A 399 43.22 -32.17 38.73
C ILE A 399 43.53 -31.40 37.46
N THR A 400 44.68 -31.63 36.85
CA THR A 400 45.10 -30.90 35.65
C THR A 400 45.36 -31.87 34.50
N ILE A 401 45.20 -31.42 33.27
CA ILE A 401 45.61 -32.21 32.10
C ILE A 401 47.13 -32.47 32.18
N HIS A 402 47.52 -33.72 31.98
CA HIS A 402 48.92 -34.12 31.98
C HIS A 402 49.63 -33.54 30.75
N ILE A 403 50.68 -32.75 30.97
CA ILE A 403 51.51 -32.17 29.92
C ILE A 403 52.91 -32.77 30.01
N PRO A 404 53.33 -33.62 29.05
CA PRO A 404 54.67 -34.19 29.06
C PRO A 404 55.74 -33.10 28.93
N SER A 405 56.78 -33.15 29.77
CA SER A 405 57.94 -32.25 29.67
C SER A 405 58.68 -32.34 28.33
N SER A 406 58.53 -33.46 27.63
CA SER A 406 59.06 -33.67 26.27
C SER A 406 58.29 -32.94 25.18
N ASN A 407 57.06 -32.47 25.45
CA ASN A 407 56.25 -31.70 24.51
C ASN A 407 55.36 -30.67 25.25
N PRO A 408 55.94 -29.58 25.77
CA PRO A 408 55.20 -28.56 26.50
C PRO A 408 54.18 -27.80 25.63
N LEU A 409 54.36 -27.79 24.30
CA LEU A 409 53.38 -27.21 23.37
C LEU A 409 52.11 -28.05 23.22
N GLY A 410 52.15 -29.32 23.62
CA GLY A 410 50.98 -30.20 23.65
C GLY A 410 49.87 -29.71 24.58
N ALA A 411 50.21 -28.84 25.54
CA ALA A 411 49.24 -28.19 26.43
C ALA A 411 48.14 -27.41 25.69
N LEU A 412 48.42 -26.90 24.48
CA LEU A 412 47.47 -26.07 23.72
C LEU A 412 46.30 -26.85 23.11
N THR A 413 46.39 -28.18 23.07
CA THR A 413 45.39 -29.06 22.44
C THR A 413 45.07 -30.28 23.29
N ALA A 414 45.58 -30.37 24.52
CA ALA A 414 45.44 -31.58 25.35
C ALA A 414 44.07 -31.67 26.05
N ASP A 415 43.37 -30.54 26.19
CA ASP A 415 42.01 -30.43 26.69
C ASP A 415 40.94 -30.38 25.57
N ASN A 416 41.36 -30.22 24.30
CA ASN A 416 40.48 -30.07 23.15
C ASN A 416 40.72 -31.15 22.08
N ILE A 417 39.75 -32.06 21.93
CA ILE A 417 39.79 -33.14 20.96
C ILE A 417 38.81 -32.83 19.83
N THR A 418 39.27 -32.94 18.58
CA THR A 418 38.44 -32.80 17.38
C THR A 418 38.17 -34.16 16.74
N ILE A 419 36.91 -34.43 16.41
CA ILE A 419 36.47 -35.64 15.69
C ILE A 419 35.85 -35.18 14.37
N PRO A 420 36.39 -35.59 13.21
CA PRO A 420 35.91 -35.13 11.91
C PRO A 420 34.43 -35.43 11.66
N SER A 421 34.00 -36.64 12.01
CA SER A 421 32.60 -37.06 11.89
C SER A 421 32.28 -38.28 12.77
N LEU A 422 31.02 -38.39 13.17
CA LEU A 422 30.47 -39.55 13.89
C LEU A 422 29.13 -39.96 13.26
N SER A 423 29.07 -41.13 12.63
CA SER A 423 27.85 -41.63 11.96
C SER A 423 26.80 -42.10 12.97
N PRO A 424 25.51 -42.20 12.57
CA PRO A 424 24.46 -42.77 13.42
C PRO A 424 24.84 -44.11 14.04
N GLY A 425 24.70 -44.25 15.36
CA GLY A 425 25.05 -45.43 16.15
C GLY A 425 26.55 -45.67 16.35
N GLN A 426 27.42 -44.82 15.78
CA GLN A 426 28.87 -44.92 15.95
C GLN A 426 29.29 -44.32 17.29
N SER A 427 30.24 -44.97 17.95
CA SER A 427 30.87 -44.46 19.17
C SER A 427 32.32 -44.05 18.93
N TYR A 428 32.79 -43.05 19.67
CA TYR A 428 34.18 -42.60 19.71
C TYR A 428 34.62 -42.44 21.17
N GLN A 429 35.76 -43.03 21.53
CA GLN A 429 36.30 -42.93 22.88
C GLN A 429 37.27 -41.74 22.97
N LEU A 430 36.89 -40.72 23.72
CA LEU A 430 37.77 -39.63 24.15
C LEU A 430 38.61 -40.11 25.32
N ILE A 431 39.90 -39.80 25.28
CA ILE A 431 40.87 -40.19 26.30
C ILE A 431 41.63 -38.94 26.75
N PHE A 432 41.52 -38.62 28.04
CA PHE A 432 42.27 -37.52 28.67
C PHE A 432 43.23 -38.08 29.70
N LEU A 433 44.48 -37.64 29.65
CA LEU A 433 45.48 -37.92 30.67
C LEU A 433 45.47 -36.78 31.68
N VAL A 434 45.40 -37.11 32.97
CA VAL A 434 45.35 -36.13 34.05
C VAL A 434 46.35 -36.45 35.16
N ASP A 435 46.83 -35.38 35.77
CA ASP A 435 47.65 -35.40 36.97
C ASP A 435 46.81 -34.96 38.16
N THR A 436 46.90 -35.71 39.26
CA THR A 436 46.18 -35.40 40.49
C THR A 436 47.15 -34.80 41.49
N SER A 437 46.90 -33.56 41.93
CA SER A 437 47.75 -32.89 42.91
C SER A 437 47.94 -33.72 44.18
N SER A 438 49.13 -33.65 44.79
CA SER A 438 49.40 -34.26 46.10
C SER A 438 48.55 -33.66 47.22
N ALA A 439 47.97 -32.48 47.00
CA ALA A 439 47.03 -31.84 47.93
C ALA A 439 45.56 -32.29 47.72
N ALA A 440 45.29 -33.18 46.77
CA ALA A 440 43.94 -33.71 46.54
C ALA A 440 43.47 -34.54 47.75
N SER A 441 42.28 -34.23 48.24
CA SER A 441 41.62 -35.04 49.26
C SER A 441 40.83 -36.17 48.59
N PRO A 442 40.71 -37.35 49.23
CA PRO A 442 39.81 -38.38 48.72
C PRO A 442 38.38 -37.86 48.67
N GLY A 443 37.70 -38.05 47.53
CA GLY A 443 36.36 -37.49 47.32
C GLY A 443 35.95 -37.42 45.86
N ALA A 444 34.75 -36.89 45.63
CA ALA A 444 34.19 -36.65 44.31
C ALA A 444 34.40 -35.18 43.90
N TYR A 445 34.89 -34.97 42.69
CA TYR A 445 35.20 -33.67 42.12
C TYR A 445 34.38 -33.48 40.83
N PRO A 446 33.57 -32.41 40.72
CA PRO A 446 32.76 -32.18 39.53
C PRO A 446 33.65 -31.84 38.33
N ILE A 447 33.27 -32.33 37.16
CA ILE A 447 33.87 -32.02 35.86
C ILE A 447 32.79 -31.83 34.80
N GLU A 448 33.14 -31.08 33.75
CA GLU A 448 32.24 -30.80 32.64
C GLU A 448 32.92 -31.13 31.31
N LEU A 449 32.26 -31.93 30.48
CA LEU A 449 32.65 -32.13 29.08
C LEU A 449 31.74 -31.28 28.20
N PHE A 450 32.29 -30.24 27.61
CA PHE A 450 31.63 -29.44 26.58
C PHE A 450 31.80 -30.11 25.22
N LEU A 451 30.70 -30.33 24.51
CA LEU A 451 30.69 -30.80 23.13
C LEU A 451 30.11 -29.72 22.22
N GLY A 452 30.80 -29.41 21.13
CA GLY A 452 30.29 -28.65 19.99
C GLY A 452 30.28 -29.53 18.74
N TRP A 453 29.29 -29.41 17.85
CA TRP A 453 29.27 -30.13 16.56
C TRP A 453 28.40 -29.42 15.53
N HIS A 454 28.55 -29.81 14.27
CA HIS A 454 27.69 -29.40 13.16
C HIS A 454 26.95 -30.61 12.59
N TYR A 455 25.81 -30.39 11.93
CA TYR A 455 25.27 -31.33 10.96
C TYR A 455 25.60 -30.87 9.55
N ASN A 456 25.42 -31.75 8.57
CA ASN A 456 25.61 -31.36 7.17
C ASN A 456 24.68 -30.18 6.82
N ASN A 457 25.22 -29.13 6.20
CA ASN A 457 24.51 -27.90 5.83
C ASN A 457 23.97 -27.05 6.99
N THR A 458 24.51 -27.16 8.22
CA THR A 458 24.17 -26.23 9.31
C THR A 458 25.26 -25.17 9.49
N PRO A 459 24.95 -23.86 9.39
CA PRO A 459 25.94 -22.80 9.57
C PRO A 459 26.27 -22.49 11.04
N TYR A 460 25.54 -23.10 11.98
CA TYR A 460 25.71 -22.88 13.42
C TYR A 460 26.14 -24.15 14.12
N GLU A 461 26.99 -23.99 15.15
CA GLU A 461 27.43 -25.07 16.02
C GLU A 461 26.35 -25.40 17.05
N PHE A 462 26.03 -26.68 17.17
CA PHE A 462 25.23 -27.21 18.27
C PHE A 462 26.14 -27.52 19.43
N THR A 463 25.72 -27.18 20.65
CA THR A 463 26.53 -27.36 21.85
C THR A 463 25.78 -28.09 22.94
N LYS A 464 26.48 -28.93 23.71
CA LYS A 464 25.93 -29.58 24.91
C LYS A 464 27.02 -29.85 25.94
N THR A 465 26.70 -29.59 27.20
CA THR A 465 27.58 -29.87 28.33
C THR A 465 27.14 -31.15 29.04
N TYR A 466 28.10 -32.02 29.38
CA TYR A 466 27.89 -33.24 30.16
C TYR A 466 28.62 -33.13 31.49
N ASN A 467 27.88 -33.27 32.58
CA ASN A 467 28.43 -33.19 33.92
C ASN A 467 28.76 -34.60 34.43
N ALA A 468 29.94 -34.78 35.00
CA ALA A 468 30.37 -36.01 35.64
C ALA A 468 31.15 -35.71 36.93
N ASN A 469 31.45 -36.75 37.71
CA ASN A 469 32.23 -36.63 38.94
C ASN A 469 33.46 -37.53 38.88
N LEU A 470 34.65 -36.94 38.99
CA LEU A 470 35.90 -37.67 39.20
C LEU A 470 36.02 -38.11 40.66
N THR A 471 36.28 -39.39 40.90
CA THR A 471 36.51 -39.92 42.24
C THR A 471 37.99 -40.10 42.51
N VAL A 472 38.55 -39.29 43.41
CA VAL A 472 39.91 -39.49 43.94
C VAL A 472 39.84 -40.48 45.10
N SER A 473 40.51 -41.61 44.93
CA SER A 473 40.60 -42.66 45.94
C SER A 473 41.67 -42.34 46.99
N PRO A 474 41.51 -42.79 48.24
CA PRO A 474 42.54 -42.62 49.25
C PRO A 474 43.80 -43.41 48.89
N THR A 475 44.97 -42.82 49.16
CA THR A 475 46.28 -43.48 49.01
C THR A 475 46.42 -44.63 50.01
N VAL A 476 47.39 -45.52 49.81
CA VAL A 476 47.68 -46.62 50.76
C VAL A 476 48.01 -46.06 52.15
N GLU A 477 48.77 -44.96 52.22
CA GLU A 477 49.09 -44.28 53.48
C GLU A 477 47.84 -43.73 54.16
N GLN A 478 46.95 -43.06 53.42
CA GLN A 478 45.68 -42.56 53.96
C GLN A 478 44.77 -43.70 54.42
N LYS A 479 44.72 -44.82 53.68
CA LYS A 479 43.97 -46.02 54.09
C LYS A 479 44.52 -46.63 55.38
N ILE A 480 45.85 -46.65 55.55
CA ILE A 480 46.50 -47.11 56.78
C ILE A 480 46.21 -46.13 57.93
N SER A 481 46.34 -44.82 57.72
CA SER A 481 46.01 -43.81 58.73
C SER A 481 44.53 -43.83 59.14
N GLN A 482 43.62 -44.11 58.20
CA GLN A 482 42.20 -44.30 58.49
C GLN A 482 41.92 -45.62 59.23
N ALA A 483 42.62 -46.70 58.89
CA ALA A 483 42.53 -47.99 59.59
C ALA A 483 43.09 -47.92 61.02
N PHE A 484 44.10 -47.07 61.26
CA PHE A 484 44.64 -46.73 62.58
C PHE A 484 44.01 -45.46 63.16
N THR A 485 42.73 -45.23 62.93
CA THR A 485 42.00 -44.24 63.71
C THR A 485 41.94 -44.70 65.16
N PHE A 486 42.34 -43.81 66.07
CA PHE A 486 42.19 -43.96 67.53
C PHE A 486 40.70 -43.84 67.92
N ASP A 487 39.84 -44.63 67.28
CA ASP A 487 38.46 -44.80 67.70
C ASP A 487 38.47 -45.52 69.07
N PRO A 488 37.57 -45.21 70.02
CA PRO A 488 37.62 -45.76 71.38
C PRO A 488 37.68 -47.30 71.40
N LEU A 489 37.11 -47.95 70.38
CA LEU A 489 37.17 -49.40 70.19
C LEU A 489 38.59 -49.88 69.85
N ASN A 490 39.30 -49.21 68.94
CA ASN A 490 40.67 -49.55 68.57
C ASN A 490 41.64 -49.26 69.72
N ILE A 491 41.43 -48.17 70.48
CA ILE A 491 42.16 -47.89 71.71
C ILE A 491 41.92 -49.00 72.76
N ALA A 492 40.67 -49.43 72.94
CA ALA A 492 40.33 -50.49 73.90
C ALA A 492 40.99 -51.84 73.53
N VAL A 493 40.99 -52.21 72.24
CA VAL A 493 41.68 -53.42 71.75
C VAL A 493 43.19 -53.32 71.96
N LEU A 494 43.80 -52.16 71.64
CA LEU A 494 45.23 -51.93 71.87
C LEU A 494 45.57 -51.99 73.37
N ALA A 495 44.73 -51.41 74.23
CA ALA A 495 44.89 -51.44 75.68
C ALA A 495 44.77 -52.86 76.25
N VAL A 496 43.88 -53.71 75.72
CA VAL A 496 43.78 -55.12 76.09
C VAL A 496 45.04 -55.90 75.69
N ILE A 497 45.56 -55.69 74.47
CA ILE A 497 46.80 -56.33 74.02
C ILE A 497 47.98 -55.93 74.92
N VAL A 498 48.11 -54.65 75.24
CA VAL A 498 49.14 -54.16 76.17
C VAL A 498 48.95 -54.75 77.57
N ALA A 499 47.71 -54.80 78.10
CA ALA A 499 47.42 -55.41 79.40
C ALA A 499 47.75 -56.91 79.44
N VAL A 500 47.51 -57.64 78.35
CA VAL A 500 47.89 -59.06 78.23
C VAL A 500 49.42 -59.22 78.18
N ILE A 501 50.14 -58.37 77.44
CA ILE A 501 51.60 -58.42 77.37
C ILE A 501 52.21 -58.07 78.74
N VAL A 502 51.72 -57.04 79.42
CA VAL A 502 52.16 -56.68 80.78
C VAL A 502 51.79 -57.80 81.77
N GLY A 503 50.60 -58.38 81.66
CA GLY A 503 50.17 -59.53 82.45
C GLY A 503 51.08 -60.74 82.27
N LEU A 504 51.47 -61.08 81.04
CA LEU A 504 52.43 -62.14 80.72
C LEU A 504 53.84 -61.82 81.24
N SER A 505 54.25 -60.56 81.17
CA SER A 505 55.55 -60.09 81.68
C SER A 505 55.63 -60.18 83.22
N VAL A 506 54.57 -59.78 83.91
CA VAL A 506 54.40 -59.88 85.37
C VAL A 506 54.28 -61.34 85.80
N TYR A 507 53.55 -62.17 85.06
CA TYR A 507 53.46 -63.60 85.29
C TYR A 507 54.84 -64.27 85.17
N ALA A 508 55.59 -63.99 84.10
CA ALA A 508 56.94 -64.53 83.89
C ALA A 508 57.95 -64.08 84.97
N THR A 509 57.86 -62.83 85.47
CA THR A 509 58.72 -62.35 86.57
C THR A 509 58.30 -62.92 87.94
N SER A 510 57.01 -63.12 88.20
CA SER A 510 56.52 -63.76 89.42
C SER A 510 56.90 -65.26 89.49
N HIS A 511 56.89 -65.95 88.34
CA HIS A 511 57.33 -67.36 88.25
C HIS A 511 58.84 -67.50 88.45
N ARG A 512 59.66 -66.55 87.96
CA ARG A 512 61.11 -66.52 88.25
C ARG A 512 61.44 -66.28 89.73
N LYS A 513 60.61 -65.55 90.49
CA LYS A 513 60.81 -65.37 91.94
C LYS A 513 60.43 -66.60 92.78
N ARG A 514 59.51 -67.45 92.30
CA ARG A 514 59.17 -68.73 92.98
C ARG A 514 60.18 -69.86 92.71
N ALA A 515 60.93 -69.81 91.61
CA ALA A 515 61.97 -70.80 91.29
C ALA A 515 63.30 -70.61 92.07
N LYS A 516 63.48 -69.50 92.81
CA LYS A 516 64.68 -69.20 93.63
C LYS A 516 64.52 -69.48 95.14
N LYS A 517 63.42 -70.11 95.57
CA LYS A 517 63.13 -70.47 96.97
C LYS A 517 62.91 -71.97 97.19
N ARG A 518 63.45 -72.82 96.31
CA ARG A 518 63.61 -74.25 96.54
C ARG A 518 65.08 -74.58 96.67
#